data_AF-A0A7D3W0D7-F1
#
_entry.id   AF-A0A7D3W0D7-F1
#
_cell.length_a   1.000
_cell.length_b   1.000
_cell.length_c   1.000
_cell.angle_alpha   90.00
_cell.angle_beta   90.00
_cell.angle_gamma   90.00
#
_symmetry.space_group_name_H-M   'P 1'
#
loop_
_entity.id
_entity.type
_entity.pdbx_description
1 polymer ?
#
loop_
_entity_poly.entity_id
_entity_poly.type
_entity_poly.pdbx_seq_one_letter_code
_entity_poly.pdbx_strand_id
1 'polypeptide(L)'
;MSGPHPTIDLVTDTAALVLQRRPVVPLSSWLIDAIAVVSEAGLPLQIVTPHTSRLTVALHSALRPPYLRWVVGHPSGFFDGLTGEPLEFNGSEFAEVVADEPAAPWAKPEVPADGVHLTVDLRVRHRAAETTRIGDAAELCYRWFTGAPPGGWGFTEPIALPWNREQVTEVCRDRAPDDTRLCHVGRGGAVGVTLVERHADGVDETVMMHVPVRSEEPEAAGFERFVADLVGAHHLVDLRIHSRPGRRDLTVAPAWSGPGRPLGLALGPDEVWDIGAERAFTGPAGIGHRVGHSRRPAAWYPLAGDAASAWEELRALLAHLAPSGGDAAPPEPAPSSTALEEGMWRRG
;
A
#
# COMPACT_ATOMS: atom_id res chain seq x y z
N MET A 1 9.11 34.06 8.64
CA MET A 1 9.74 32.84 9.16
C MET A 1 8.86 32.32 10.27
N SER A 2 8.07 31.27 9.99
CA SER A 2 7.32 30.57 11.03
C SER A 2 8.31 29.93 12.00
N GLY A 3 7.99 29.87 13.30
CA GLY A 3 8.85 29.22 14.29
C GLY A 3 9.07 27.73 14.00
N PRO A 4 10.00 27.05 14.69
CA PRO A 4 10.21 25.61 14.50
C PRO A 4 8.91 24.86 14.75
N HIS A 5 8.51 24.01 13.79
CA HIS A 5 7.30 23.20 13.91
C HIS A 5 7.43 22.28 15.15
N PRO A 6 6.45 22.23 16.06
CA PRO A 6 6.60 21.63 17.40
C PRO A 6 6.86 20.10 17.39
N THR A 7 6.59 19.44 16.26
CA THR A 7 6.85 18.00 16.08
C THR A 7 8.25 17.71 15.52
N ILE A 8 8.93 18.70 14.93
CA ILE A 8 10.24 18.50 14.30
C ILE A 8 11.32 18.78 15.33
N ASP A 9 12.16 17.78 15.60
CA ASP A 9 13.22 17.86 16.59
C ASP A 9 14.49 18.53 16.05
N LEU A 10 14.76 18.37 14.75
CA LEU A 10 15.89 18.97 14.06
C LEU A 10 15.51 19.31 12.62
N VAL A 11 15.86 20.51 12.18
CA VAL A 11 15.85 20.92 10.77
C VAL A 11 17.26 21.29 10.39
N THR A 12 17.75 20.74 9.29
CA THR A 12 19.06 21.03 8.70
C THR A 12 18.86 21.54 7.28
N ASP A 13 19.97 21.85 6.59
CA ASP A 13 19.92 22.28 5.19
C ASP A 13 19.54 21.13 4.24
N THR A 14 19.55 19.87 4.72
CA THR A 14 19.34 18.66 3.90
C THR A 14 18.13 17.83 4.32
N ALA A 15 17.70 17.90 5.59
CA ALA A 15 16.58 17.10 6.08
C ALA A 15 15.90 17.70 7.31
N ALA A 16 14.67 17.27 7.58
CA ALA A 16 14.02 17.41 8.86
C ALA A 16 13.93 16.04 9.57
N LEU A 17 14.11 16.01 10.88
CA LEU A 17 14.08 14.80 11.70
C LEU A 17 12.99 14.89 12.77
N VAL A 18 12.27 13.78 12.96
CA VAL A 18 11.25 13.62 14.01
C VAL A 18 11.58 12.35 14.80
N LEU A 19 11.86 12.50 16.08
CA LEU A 19 12.18 11.42 17.02
C LEU A 19 10.89 10.85 17.62
N GLN A 20 10.55 9.60 17.30
CA GLN A 20 9.37 8.91 17.84
C GLN A 20 9.80 7.73 18.72
N ARG A 21 9.56 7.83 20.03
CA ARG A 21 9.92 6.78 21.02
C ARG A 21 8.70 5.99 21.53
N ARG A 22 7.63 5.92 20.72
CA ARG A 22 6.41 5.19 21.08
C ARG A 22 6.51 3.72 20.62
N PRO A 23 5.97 2.76 21.39
CA PRO A 23 5.94 1.36 20.96
C PRO A 23 5.22 1.14 19.63
N VAL A 24 4.19 1.96 19.35
CA VAL A 24 3.51 2.02 18.06
C VAL A 24 3.41 3.49 17.65
N VAL A 25 3.92 3.82 16.46
CA VAL A 25 3.94 5.16 15.88
C VAL A 25 2.84 5.25 14.82
N PRO A 26 1.80 6.06 15.04
CA PRO A 26 0.69 6.24 14.11
C PRO A 26 0.95 7.36 13.10
N LEU A 27 0.17 7.40 12.01
CA LEU A 27 0.07 8.56 11.12
C LEU A 27 -0.76 9.66 11.80
N SER A 28 -0.19 10.28 12.83
CA SER A 28 -0.86 11.29 13.64
C SER A 28 -1.01 12.62 12.90
N SER A 29 -1.95 13.46 13.34
CA SER A 29 -2.13 14.83 12.82
C SER A 29 -0.84 15.65 12.87
N TRP A 30 -0.10 15.56 13.96
CA TRP A 30 1.20 16.21 14.14
C TRP A 30 2.24 15.77 13.11
N LEU A 31 2.21 14.49 12.73
CA LEU A 31 3.14 13.97 11.73
C LEU A 31 2.71 14.36 10.31
N ILE A 32 1.41 14.37 10.02
CA ILE A 32 0.91 14.89 8.74
C ILE A 32 1.25 16.38 8.57
N ASP A 33 1.06 17.18 9.62
CA ASP A 33 1.40 18.60 9.60
C ASP A 33 2.91 18.81 9.38
N ALA A 34 3.75 18.03 10.07
CA ALA A 34 5.20 18.05 9.85
C ALA A 34 5.58 17.65 8.42
N ILE A 35 4.94 16.62 7.84
CA ILE A 35 5.17 16.19 6.45
C ILE A 35 4.83 17.34 5.49
N ALA A 36 3.68 17.99 5.67
CA ALA A 36 3.23 19.10 4.83
C ALA A 36 4.22 20.27 4.88
N VAL A 37 4.57 20.73 6.09
CA VAL A 37 5.50 21.86 6.29
C VAL A 37 6.88 21.59 5.69
N VAL A 38 7.40 20.37 5.83
CA VAL A 38 8.73 19.99 5.33
C VAL A 38 8.73 19.81 3.81
N SER A 39 7.62 19.29 3.26
CA SER A 39 7.43 19.15 1.82
C SER A 39 7.30 20.51 1.11
N GLU A 40 6.62 21.49 1.72
CA GLU A 40 6.60 22.89 1.22
C GLU A 40 8.00 23.53 1.20
N ALA A 41 8.88 23.13 2.12
CA ALA A 41 10.28 23.55 2.16
C ALA A 41 11.19 22.77 1.19
N GLY A 42 10.66 21.77 0.47
CA GLY A 42 11.43 20.92 -0.45
C GLY A 42 12.44 20.01 0.25
N LEU A 43 12.25 19.72 1.54
CA LEU A 43 13.12 18.86 2.34
C LEU A 43 12.53 17.45 2.49
N PRO A 44 13.35 16.40 2.66
CA PRO A 44 12.90 15.11 3.13
C PRO A 44 12.65 15.12 4.65
N LEU A 45 11.72 14.28 5.11
CA LEU A 45 11.43 14.02 6.52
C LEU A 45 11.92 12.62 6.92
N GLN A 46 12.70 12.55 8.01
CA GLN A 46 13.23 11.31 8.57
C GLN A 46 12.59 11.04 9.93
N ILE A 47 11.77 9.99 10.01
CA ILE A 47 11.14 9.53 11.25
C ILE A 47 12.10 8.57 11.93
N VAL A 48 12.68 8.98 13.06
CA VAL A 48 13.68 8.21 13.78
C VAL A 48 13.03 7.50 14.96
N THR A 49 13.09 6.17 14.99
CA THR A 49 12.51 5.34 16.06
C THR A 49 13.52 4.39 16.66
N PRO A 50 13.40 4.00 17.95
CA PRO A 50 14.06 2.80 18.46
C PRO A 50 13.60 1.54 17.69
N HIS A 51 14.47 0.53 17.57
CA HIS A 51 14.15 -0.79 16.98
C HIS A 51 12.98 -1.54 17.65
N THR A 52 12.60 -1.16 18.87
CA THR A 52 11.44 -1.70 19.59
C THR A 52 10.11 -1.06 19.16
N SER A 53 10.16 0.01 18.37
CA SER A 53 8.98 0.71 17.87
C SER A 53 8.47 0.04 16.61
N ARG A 54 7.15 0.12 16.41
CA ARG A 54 6.47 -0.37 15.21
C ARG A 54 5.66 0.74 14.59
N LEU A 55 5.38 0.66 13.29
CA LEU A 55 4.51 1.61 12.61
C LEU A 55 3.09 1.02 12.49
N THR A 56 2.09 1.88 12.43
CA THR A 56 0.78 1.50 11.92
C THR A 56 0.85 1.29 10.40
N VAL A 57 -0.10 0.56 9.83
CA VAL A 57 -0.22 0.40 8.37
C VAL A 57 -0.36 1.75 7.67
N ALA A 58 -1.12 2.68 8.27
CA ALA A 58 -1.33 4.00 7.68
C ALA A 58 -0.02 4.79 7.55
N LEU A 59 0.83 4.80 8.60
CA LEU A 59 2.13 5.46 8.52
C LEU A 59 3.09 4.70 7.61
N HIS A 60 3.13 3.37 7.71
CA HIS A 60 3.98 2.55 6.85
C HIS A 60 3.67 2.77 5.35
N SER A 61 2.39 2.79 4.98
CA SER A 61 1.94 3.07 3.60
C SER A 61 2.15 4.52 3.14
N ALA A 62 2.53 5.42 4.04
CA ALA A 62 2.90 6.79 3.69
C ALA A 62 4.40 6.93 3.40
N LEU A 63 5.25 6.00 3.84
CA LEU A 63 6.69 6.07 3.63
C LEU A 63 7.04 6.10 2.14
N ARG A 64 7.92 7.03 1.74
CA ARG A 64 8.39 7.22 0.36
C ARG A 64 9.87 7.59 0.39
N PRO A 65 10.80 6.65 0.64
CA PRO A 65 12.22 6.98 0.64
C PRO A 65 12.66 7.59 -0.72
N PRO A 66 13.53 8.62 -0.73
CA PRO A 66 14.15 9.26 0.43
C PRO A 66 13.30 10.37 1.09
N TYR A 67 12.17 10.77 0.50
CA TYR A 67 11.34 11.93 0.91
C TYR A 67 10.65 11.76 2.27
N LEU A 68 10.13 10.57 2.57
CA LEU A 68 9.63 10.20 3.89
C LEU A 68 10.23 8.88 4.29
N ARG A 69 11.29 8.94 5.10
CA ARG A 69 12.14 7.80 5.48
C ARG A 69 11.88 7.36 6.92
N TRP A 70 11.90 6.05 7.15
CA TRP A 70 11.88 5.47 8.50
C TRP A 70 13.30 5.06 8.92
N VAL A 71 13.89 5.80 9.85
CA VAL A 71 15.21 5.52 10.42
C VAL A 71 15.04 4.75 11.72
N VAL A 72 15.72 3.61 11.84
CA VAL A 72 15.64 2.74 13.01
C VAL A 72 16.96 2.76 13.75
N GLY A 73 16.93 3.17 15.01
CA GLY A 73 18.06 3.10 15.93
C GLY A 73 18.13 1.75 16.66
N HIS A 74 19.24 1.05 16.46
CA HIS A 74 19.57 -0.22 17.11
C HIS A 74 20.95 -0.11 17.82
N PRO A 75 21.24 -0.90 18.87
CA PRO A 75 22.57 -0.90 19.48
C PRO A 75 23.74 -1.15 18.51
N SER A 76 23.49 -1.77 17.36
CA SER A 76 24.50 -2.03 16.32
C SER A 76 24.60 -0.93 15.25
N GLY A 77 23.81 0.15 15.32
CA GLY A 77 23.79 1.23 14.33
C GLY A 77 22.39 1.64 13.90
N PHE A 78 22.32 2.37 12.78
CA PHE A 78 21.06 2.82 12.19
C PHE A 78 20.81 2.13 10.86
N PHE A 79 19.55 1.93 10.52
CA PHE A 79 19.14 1.37 9.24
C PHE A 79 17.75 1.88 8.84
N ASP A 80 17.43 1.77 7.56
CA ASP A 80 16.10 2.07 7.05
C ASP A 80 15.14 0.95 7.46
N GLY A 81 14.06 1.26 8.18
CA GLY A 81 13.13 0.25 8.69
C GLY A 81 12.30 -0.45 7.61
N LEU A 82 12.18 0.16 6.42
CA LEU A 82 11.47 -0.40 5.28
C LEU A 82 12.35 -1.34 4.46
N THR A 83 13.59 -0.94 4.18
CA THR A 83 14.49 -1.67 3.26
C THR A 83 15.61 -2.44 3.95
N GLY A 84 15.91 -2.12 5.21
CA GLY A 84 17.05 -2.67 5.95
C GLY A 84 18.40 -2.05 5.58
N GLU A 85 18.44 -1.06 4.69
CA GLU A 85 19.68 -0.43 4.24
C GLU A 85 20.39 0.27 5.41
N PRO A 86 21.69 0.01 5.65
CA PRO A 86 22.43 0.69 6.71
C PRO A 86 22.49 2.20 6.49
N LEU A 87 22.32 2.95 7.58
CA LEU A 87 22.33 4.40 7.58
C LEU A 87 23.38 4.95 8.56
N GLU A 88 23.96 6.10 8.23
CA GLU A 88 24.84 6.86 9.12
C GLU A 88 24.39 8.31 9.19
N PHE A 89 24.44 8.90 10.38
CA PHE A 89 24.18 10.33 10.55
C PHE A 89 25.43 11.13 10.18
N ASN A 90 25.36 11.90 9.09
CA ASN A 90 26.50 12.66 8.58
C ASN A 90 26.64 14.07 9.20
N GLY A 91 25.87 14.37 10.25
CA GLY A 91 25.79 15.71 10.86
C GLY A 91 24.60 16.54 10.38
N SER A 92 23.94 16.13 9.29
CA SER A 92 22.78 16.83 8.71
C SER A 92 21.56 15.93 8.51
N GLU A 93 21.78 14.67 8.13
CA GLU A 93 20.74 13.68 7.86
C GLU A 93 21.28 12.26 8.09
N PHE A 94 20.38 11.28 8.15
CA PHE A 94 20.72 9.87 7.99
C PHE A 94 20.80 9.49 6.52
N ALA A 95 22.02 9.27 6.03
CA ALA A 95 22.30 8.89 4.65
C ALA A 95 22.60 7.39 4.53
N GLU A 96 22.28 6.81 3.38
CA GLU A 96 22.62 5.41 3.08
C GLU A 96 24.14 5.23 3.00
N VAL A 97 24.61 4.15 3.62
CA VAL A 97 26.00 3.74 3.55
C VAL A 97 26.09 2.53 2.62
N VAL A 98 27.07 2.52 1.73
CA VAL A 98 27.31 1.38 0.85
C VAL A 98 27.64 0.16 1.71
N ALA A 99 26.76 -0.84 1.66
CA ALA A 99 26.91 -2.11 2.34
C ALA A 99 26.47 -3.23 1.40
N ASP A 100 27.15 -4.38 1.50
CA ASP A 100 26.82 -5.56 0.69
C ASP A 100 25.56 -6.27 1.20
N GLU A 101 25.26 -6.14 2.50
CA GLU A 101 24.14 -6.80 3.16
C GLU A 101 23.25 -5.78 3.91
N PRO A 102 21.93 -6.01 3.98
CA PRO A 102 21.05 -5.28 4.88
C PRO A 102 21.50 -5.43 6.34
N ALA A 103 21.06 -4.51 7.19
CA ALA A 103 21.33 -4.58 8.61
C ALA A 103 20.86 -5.92 9.21
N ALA A 104 21.76 -6.62 9.90
CA ALA A 104 21.47 -7.95 10.46
C ALA A 104 20.19 -8.02 11.33
N PRO A 105 19.87 -7.03 12.19
CA PRO A 105 18.62 -7.03 12.97
C PRO A 105 17.37 -6.99 12.10
N TRP A 106 17.47 -6.37 10.91
CA TRP A 106 16.38 -6.30 9.96
C TRP A 106 16.23 -7.62 9.19
N ALA A 107 17.34 -8.20 8.71
CA ALA A 107 17.32 -9.43 7.92
C ALA A 107 16.97 -10.68 8.74
N LYS A 108 17.36 -10.71 10.02
CA LYS A 108 17.16 -11.82 10.96
C LYS A 108 16.50 -11.32 12.24
N PRO A 109 15.18 -11.07 12.24
CA PRO A 109 14.50 -10.56 13.43
C PRO A 109 14.56 -11.54 14.59
N GLU A 110 14.74 -11.00 15.80
CA GLU A 110 14.68 -11.77 17.05
C GLU A 110 13.28 -12.34 17.31
N VAL A 111 12.25 -11.58 16.94
CA VAL A 111 10.85 -11.96 17.09
C VAL A 111 10.25 -12.14 15.69
N PRO A 112 10.04 -13.39 15.24
CA PRO A 112 9.42 -13.64 13.95
C PRO A 112 7.95 -13.20 13.94
N ALA A 113 7.41 -13.03 12.74
CA ALA A 113 5.98 -12.83 12.55
C ALA A 113 5.16 -13.99 13.14
N ASP A 114 4.03 -13.66 13.78
CA ASP A 114 3.15 -14.61 14.49
C ASP A 114 1.78 -14.79 13.82
N GLY A 115 1.62 -14.27 12.60
CA GLY A 115 0.41 -14.34 11.79
C GLY A 115 0.67 -14.05 10.32
N VAL A 116 -0.44 -13.93 9.57
CA VAL A 116 -0.44 -13.62 8.14
C VAL A 116 -1.29 -12.38 7.91
N HIS A 117 -0.78 -11.45 7.11
CA HIS A 117 -1.53 -10.30 6.60
C HIS A 117 -2.00 -10.62 5.20
N LEU A 118 -3.28 -10.43 4.93
CA LEU A 118 -3.79 -10.33 3.56
C LEU A 118 -3.86 -8.86 3.19
N THR A 119 -3.19 -8.49 2.11
CA THR A 119 -3.23 -7.15 1.53
C THR A 119 -4.07 -7.19 0.26
N VAL A 120 -4.99 -6.23 0.15
CA VAL A 120 -5.88 -6.02 -0.99
C VAL A 120 -5.61 -4.62 -1.50
N ASP A 121 -4.96 -4.53 -2.66
CA ASP A 121 -4.65 -3.29 -3.34
C ASP A 121 -5.57 -3.17 -4.56
N LEU A 122 -6.49 -2.21 -4.51
CA LEU A 122 -7.54 -2.03 -5.50
C LEU A 122 -7.49 -0.61 -6.03
N ARG A 123 -7.55 -0.43 -7.35
CA ARG A 123 -7.86 0.85 -7.97
C ARG A 123 -9.14 0.77 -8.77
N VAL A 124 -10.06 1.68 -8.51
CA VAL A 124 -11.27 1.89 -9.31
C VAL A 124 -11.27 3.30 -9.88
N ARG A 125 -11.84 3.47 -11.07
CA ARG A 125 -11.99 4.76 -11.72
C ARG A 125 -13.43 5.23 -11.64
N HIS A 126 -13.62 6.45 -11.16
CA HIS A 126 -14.91 7.11 -11.17
C HIS A 126 -14.96 8.11 -12.31
N ARG A 127 -16.11 8.19 -12.98
CA ARG A 127 -16.40 9.35 -13.82
C ARG A 127 -16.40 10.61 -12.96
N ALA A 128 -15.90 11.73 -13.45
CA ALA A 128 -16.08 13.02 -12.79
C ALA A 128 -17.53 13.51 -13.00
N ALA A 129 -18.43 13.18 -12.08
CA ALA A 129 -19.83 13.57 -12.10
C ALA A 129 -20.30 14.00 -10.70
N GLU A 130 -21.38 14.78 -10.63
CA GLU A 130 -21.97 15.17 -9.33
C GLU A 130 -22.42 13.94 -8.50
N THR A 131 -22.82 12.87 -9.20
CA THR A 131 -23.26 11.61 -8.61
C THR A 131 -22.13 10.71 -8.15
N THR A 132 -20.86 11.10 -8.32
CA THR A 132 -19.70 10.30 -7.90
C THR A 132 -19.68 10.11 -6.40
N ARG A 133 -19.46 8.87 -5.97
CA ARG A 133 -19.38 8.48 -4.56
C ARG A 133 -18.06 7.79 -4.31
N ILE A 134 -17.37 8.26 -3.27
CA ILE A 134 -16.09 7.71 -2.82
C ILE A 134 -16.33 6.82 -1.60
N GLY A 135 -15.59 5.72 -1.50
CA GLY A 135 -15.63 4.79 -0.38
C GLY A 135 -16.54 3.58 -0.62
N ASP A 136 -17.28 3.53 -1.74
CA ASP A 136 -18.08 2.34 -2.08
C ASP A 136 -17.19 1.12 -2.33
N ALA A 137 -16.05 1.31 -3.00
CA ALA A 137 -15.07 0.26 -3.24
C ALA A 137 -14.45 -0.25 -1.92
N ALA A 138 -14.05 0.66 -1.02
CA ALA A 138 -13.58 0.31 0.30
C ALA A 138 -14.65 -0.45 1.10
N GLU A 139 -15.90 -0.01 1.06
CA GLU A 139 -17.01 -0.67 1.75
C GLU A 139 -17.24 -2.10 1.23
N LEU A 140 -17.14 -2.32 -0.08
CA LEU A 140 -17.24 -3.64 -0.70
C LEU A 140 -16.12 -4.57 -0.21
N CYS A 141 -14.87 -4.11 -0.20
CA CYS A 141 -13.73 -4.85 0.35
C CYS A 141 -13.97 -5.25 1.81
N TYR A 142 -14.35 -4.30 2.67
CA TYR A 142 -14.59 -4.57 4.09
C TYR A 142 -15.72 -5.57 4.31
N ARG A 143 -16.84 -5.43 3.58
CA ARG A 143 -17.97 -6.36 3.68
C ARG A 143 -17.56 -7.77 3.27
N TRP A 144 -16.77 -7.89 2.22
CA TRP A 144 -16.27 -9.17 1.76
C TRP A 144 -15.38 -9.86 2.79
N PHE A 145 -14.33 -9.17 3.26
CA PHE A 145 -13.30 -9.79 4.09
C PHE A 145 -13.64 -9.85 5.59
N THR A 146 -14.51 -8.95 6.07
CA THR A 146 -14.82 -8.82 7.50
C THR A 146 -16.29 -9.02 7.84
N GLY A 147 -17.16 -9.15 6.82
CA GLY A 147 -18.61 -9.29 6.99
C GLY A 147 -19.33 -7.99 7.37
N ALA A 148 -18.64 -6.86 7.43
CA ALA A 148 -19.17 -5.55 7.83
C ALA A 148 -18.50 -4.42 7.04
N PRO A 149 -19.12 -3.23 6.90
CA PRO A 149 -18.42 -2.06 6.38
C PRO A 149 -17.29 -1.62 7.34
N PRO A 150 -16.44 -0.65 6.96
CA PRO A 150 -15.55 -0.02 7.91
C PRO A 150 -16.33 0.49 9.12
N GLY A 151 -15.71 0.44 10.30
CA GLY A 151 -16.26 1.00 11.53
C GLY A 151 -16.02 2.50 11.66
N GLY A 152 -14.92 3.00 11.10
CA GLY A 152 -14.56 4.41 11.15
C GLY A 152 -13.57 4.84 10.10
N TRP A 153 -13.44 6.16 9.94
CA TRP A 153 -12.51 6.81 9.02
C TRP A 153 -11.92 8.10 9.60
N GLY A 154 -10.86 8.60 8.99
CA GLY A 154 -10.27 9.91 9.29
C GLY A 154 -9.01 10.14 8.47
N PHE A 155 -8.50 11.38 8.46
CA PHE A 155 -7.23 11.70 7.78
C PHE A 155 -6.01 11.15 8.52
N THR A 156 -6.15 10.96 9.82
CA THR A 156 -5.06 10.65 10.75
C THR A 156 -5.50 9.56 11.70
N GLU A 157 -4.53 8.95 12.36
CA GLU A 157 -4.76 8.08 13.50
C GLU A 157 -4.59 8.85 14.83
N PRO A 158 -5.37 8.55 15.88
CA PRO A 158 -6.43 7.54 15.93
C PRO A 158 -7.68 7.94 15.15
N ILE A 159 -8.39 6.94 14.62
CA ILE A 159 -9.65 7.15 13.91
C ILE A 159 -10.74 7.60 14.89
N ALA A 160 -11.40 8.72 14.58
CA ALA A 160 -12.38 9.34 15.47
C ALA A 160 -13.79 9.45 14.85
N LEU A 161 -13.95 9.32 13.54
CA LEU A 161 -15.25 9.46 12.87
C LEU A 161 -15.85 8.08 12.56
N PRO A 162 -17.16 7.86 12.77
CA PRO A 162 -17.84 6.67 12.31
C PRO A 162 -17.87 6.65 10.77
N TRP A 163 -17.84 5.46 10.17
CA TRP A 163 -17.90 5.32 8.72
C TRP A 163 -19.16 5.96 8.14
N ASN A 164 -18.98 6.93 7.26
CA ASN A 164 -20.06 7.59 6.53
C ASN A 164 -19.57 7.96 5.13
N ARG A 165 -20.06 7.24 4.11
CA ARG A 165 -19.70 7.46 2.70
C ARG A 165 -20.06 8.85 2.18
N GLU A 166 -21.14 9.44 2.66
CA GLU A 166 -21.56 10.79 2.24
C GLU A 166 -20.52 11.81 2.70
N GLN A 167 -20.10 11.76 3.97
CA GLN A 167 -19.06 12.63 4.50
C GLN A 167 -17.70 12.39 3.84
N VAL A 168 -17.33 11.13 3.60
CA VAL A 168 -16.11 10.79 2.86
C VAL A 168 -16.13 11.42 1.46
N THR A 169 -17.26 11.30 0.76
CA THR A 169 -17.43 11.86 -0.59
C THR A 169 -17.38 13.39 -0.56
N GLU A 170 -18.08 14.03 0.38
CA GLU A 170 -18.08 15.49 0.55
C GLU A 170 -16.67 16.03 0.79
N VAL A 171 -15.93 15.42 1.70
CA VAL A 171 -14.55 15.82 2.00
C VAL A 171 -13.64 15.70 0.78
N CYS A 172 -13.71 14.60 0.05
CA CYS A 172 -12.91 14.44 -1.17
C CYS A 172 -13.31 15.45 -2.25
N ARG A 173 -14.61 15.80 -2.35
CA ARG A 173 -15.11 16.80 -3.29
C ARG A 173 -14.62 18.20 -2.93
N ASP A 174 -14.67 18.56 -1.64
CA ASP A 174 -14.27 19.90 -1.17
C ASP A 174 -12.77 20.14 -1.31
N ARG A 175 -11.97 19.09 -1.25
CA ARG A 175 -10.51 19.15 -1.45
C ARG A 175 -10.08 19.15 -2.91
N ALA A 176 -10.96 18.79 -3.85
CA ALA A 176 -10.61 18.74 -5.26
C ALA A 176 -10.12 20.12 -5.77
N PRO A 177 -9.03 20.18 -6.54
CA PRO A 177 -8.34 19.08 -7.21
C PRO A 177 -7.22 18.40 -6.38
N ASP A 178 -7.01 18.79 -5.12
CA ASP A 178 -5.95 18.22 -4.29
C ASP A 178 -6.26 16.78 -3.89
N ASP A 179 -5.21 15.96 -3.84
CA ASP A 179 -5.34 14.57 -3.44
C ASP A 179 -5.80 14.44 -1.98
N THR A 180 -6.51 13.35 -1.72
CA THR A 180 -7.06 13.06 -0.40
C THR A 180 -6.71 11.64 0.05
N ARG A 181 -5.97 11.55 1.15
CA ARG A 181 -5.67 10.29 1.85
C ARG A 181 -6.57 10.13 3.06
N LEU A 182 -7.22 8.97 3.17
CA LEU A 182 -8.11 8.61 4.26
C LEU A 182 -7.66 7.29 4.87
N CYS A 183 -7.60 7.24 6.19
CA CYS A 183 -7.37 6.02 6.95
C CYS A 183 -8.73 5.43 7.37
N HIS A 184 -8.85 4.12 7.38
CA HIS A 184 -10.06 3.40 7.79
C HIS A 184 -9.75 2.19 8.66
N VAL A 185 -10.67 1.88 9.57
CA VAL A 185 -10.61 0.72 10.48
C VAL A 185 -11.92 -0.03 10.44
N GLY A 186 -11.89 -1.35 10.62
CA GLY A 186 -13.09 -2.17 10.64
C GLY A 186 -12.98 -3.37 11.58
N ARG A 187 -13.96 -4.27 11.46
CA ARG A 187 -14.06 -5.46 12.32
C ARG A 187 -12.85 -6.37 12.16
N GLY A 188 -12.58 -7.16 13.20
CA GLY A 188 -11.51 -8.16 13.19
C GLY A 188 -10.10 -7.57 13.18
N GLY A 189 -9.95 -6.26 13.35
CA GLY A 189 -8.65 -5.57 13.29
C GLY A 189 -8.23 -5.20 11.87
N ALA A 190 -9.11 -5.31 10.87
CA ALA A 190 -8.80 -4.87 9.51
C ALA A 190 -8.63 -3.35 9.43
N VAL A 191 -7.59 -2.91 8.75
CA VAL A 191 -7.25 -1.49 8.57
C VAL A 191 -6.97 -1.21 7.12
N GLY A 192 -6.99 0.05 6.72
CA GLY A 192 -6.46 0.41 5.41
C GLY A 192 -6.43 1.90 5.16
N VAL A 193 -6.03 2.22 3.95
CA VAL A 193 -5.88 3.56 3.43
C VAL A 193 -6.54 3.66 2.08
N THR A 194 -7.32 4.72 1.88
CA THR A 194 -7.85 5.12 0.57
C THR A 194 -7.14 6.39 0.13
N LEU A 195 -6.64 6.39 -1.10
CA LEU A 195 -6.10 7.57 -1.79
C LEU A 195 -7.05 7.93 -2.93
N VAL A 196 -7.44 9.19 -2.98
CA VAL A 196 -8.34 9.74 -3.99
C VAL A 196 -7.59 10.80 -4.77
N GLU A 197 -7.42 10.55 -6.07
CA GLU A 197 -6.60 11.36 -6.96
C GLU A 197 -7.44 11.79 -8.16
N ARG A 198 -7.29 13.05 -8.58
CA ARG A 198 -7.95 13.53 -9.78
C ARG A 198 -7.10 13.20 -11.00
N HIS A 199 -7.66 12.42 -11.93
CA HIS A 199 -7.06 12.16 -13.23
C HIS A 199 -7.71 13.03 -14.32
N ALA A 200 -7.08 13.17 -15.48
CA ALA A 200 -7.59 13.98 -16.60
C ALA A 200 -9.04 13.60 -16.99
N ASP A 201 -9.37 12.31 -16.92
CA ASP A 201 -10.64 11.74 -17.36
C ASP A 201 -11.58 11.31 -16.22
N GLY A 202 -11.20 11.56 -14.96
CA GLY A 202 -11.98 11.04 -13.83
C GLY A 202 -11.33 11.23 -12.47
N VAL A 203 -11.77 10.42 -11.51
CA VAL A 203 -11.22 10.35 -10.16
C VAL A 203 -10.84 8.90 -9.91
N ASP A 204 -9.56 8.64 -9.62
CA ASP A 204 -9.11 7.31 -9.24
C ASP A 204 -9.24 7.18 -7.71
N GLU A 205 -9.86 6.10 -7.26
CA GLU A 205 -9.93 5.71 -5.85
C GLU A 205 -9.08 4.45 -5.68
N THR A 206 -7.94 4.61 -5.00
CA THR A 206 -7.01 3.52 -4.68
C THR A 206 -7.19 3.11 -3.22
N VAL A 207 -7.63 1.88 -2.98
CA VAL A 207 -7.85 1.29 -1.66
C VAL A 207 -6.76 0.26 -1.38
N MET A 208 -6.01 0.46 -0.30
CA MET A 208 -5.09 -0.51 0.28
C MET A 208 -5.66 -1.00 1.61
N MET A 209 -6.08 -2.25 1.67
CA MET A 209 -6.69 -2.85 2.85
C MET A 209 -5.86 -4.03 3.36
N HIS A 210 -5.59 -4.05 4.66
CA HIS A 210 -4.91 -5.13 5.36
C HIS A 210 -5.87 -5.84 6.31
N VAL A 211 -5.86 -7.17 6.24
CA VAL A 211 -6.70 -8.05 7.06
C VAL A 211 -5.82 -9.05 7.79
N PRO A 212 -5.98 -9.23 9.12
CA PRO A 212 -5.27 -10.28 9.82
C PRO A 212 -5.93 -11.62 9.50
N VAL A 213 -5.18 -12.55 8.93
CA VAL A 213 -5.64 -13.91 8.63
C VAL A 213 -5.19 -14.84 9.75
N ARG A 214 -6.12 -15.68 10.22
CA ARG A 214 -5.85 -16.69 11.26
C ARG A 214 -5.40 -18.03 10.67
N SER A 215 -5.80 -18.32 9.44
CA SER A 215 -5.32 -19.47 8.66
C SER A 215 -3.94 -19.17 8.07
N GLU A 216 -3.08 -20.18 8.02
CA GLU A 216 -1.79 -20.08 7.31
C GLU A 216 -2.00 -19.99 5.79
N GLU A 217 -3.15 -20.47 5.29
CA GLU A 217 -3.53 -20.37 3.88
C GLU A 217 -4.85 -19.59 3.72
N PRO A 218 -4.82 -18.39 3.11
CA PRO A 218 -6.03 -17.69 2.70
C PRO A 218 -6.77 -18.52 1.65
N GLU A 219 -8.07 -18.76 1.85
CA GLU A 219 -8.87 -19.55 0.93
C GLU A 219 -9.07 -18.80 -0.41
N ALA A 220 -8.28 -19.18 -1.42
CA ALA A 220 -8.34 -18.58 -2.77
C ALA A 220 -9.70 -18.77 -3.47
N ALA A 221 -10.49 -19.77 -3.06
CA ALA A 221 -11.75 -20.16 -3.70
C ALA A 221 -12.85 -19.08 -3.69
N GLY A 222 -12.67 -17.98 -2.94
CA GLY A 222 -13.60 -16.85 -2.92
C GLY A 222 -13.24 -15.69 -3.86
N PHE A 223 -11.97 -15.54 -4.26
CA PHE A 223 -11.51 -14.28 -4.86
C PHE A 223 -12.11 -13.99 -6.23
N GLU A 224 -12.37 -15.01 -7.06
CA GLU A 224 -13.01 -14.78 -8.35
C GLU A 224 -14.42 -14.18 -8.20
N ARG A 225 -15.22 -14.67 -7.23
CA ARG A 225 -16.54 -14.11 -6.93
C ARG A 225 -16.42 -12.67 -6.40
N PHE A 226 -15.41 -12.39 -5.56
CA PHE A 226 -15.12 -11.03 -5.11
C PHE A 226 -14.82 -10.09 -6.28
N VAL A 227 -13.96 -10.53 -7.21
CA VAL A 227 -13.63 -9.75 -8.41
C VAL A 227 -14.86 -9.54 -9.29
N ALA A 228 -15.70 -10.56 -9.46
CA ALA A 228 -16.94 -10.45 -10.22
C ALA A 228 -17.92 -9.43 -9.61
N ASP A 229 -18.09 -9.45 -8.28
CA ASP A 229 -18.93 -8.47 -7.56
C ASP A 229 -18.36 -7.05 -7.70
N LEU A 230 -17.04 -6.91 -7.61
CA LEU A 230 -16.33 -5.65 -7.74
C LEU A 230 -16.46 -5.04 -9.14
N VAL A 231 -16.25 -5.83 -10.19
CA VAL A 231 -16.42 -5.42 -11.58
C VAL A 231 -17.89 -5.13 -11.91
N GLY A 232 -18.82 -5.83 -11.26
CA GLY A 232 -20.26 -5.57 -11.40
C GLY A 232 -20.70 -4.25 -10.77
N ALA A 233 -20.01 -3.79 -9.72
CA ALA A 233 -20.35 -2.59 -8.98
C ALA A 233 -19.53 -1.35 -9.39
N HIS A 234 -18.30 -1.54 -9.89
CA HIS A 234 -17.32 -0.47 -10.12
C HIS A 234 -16.59 -0.63 -11.45
N HIS A 235 -16.09 0.49 -11.98
CA HIS A 235 -15.10 0.47 -13.05
C HIS A 235 -13.73 0.14 -12.45
N LEU A 236 -13.49 -1.15 -12.26
CA LEU A 236 -12.18 -1.66 -11.85
C LEU A 236 -11.11 -1.23 -12.86
N VAL A 237 -9.96 -0.78 -12.37
CA VAL A 237 -8.73 -0.58 -13.16
C VAL A 237 -7.83 -1.79 -12.95
N ASP A 238 -7.43 -2.03 -11.70
CA ASP A 238 -6.65 -3.19 -11.31
C ASP A 238 -6.89 -3.57 -9.85
N LEU A 239 -6.70 -4.86 -9.54
CA LEU A 239 -6.77 -5.42 -8.20
C LEU A 239 -5.61 -6.38 -8.01
N ARG A 240 -4.91 -6.28 -6.88
CA ARG A 240 -3.91 -7.26 -6.46
C ARG A 240 -4.24 -7.77 -5.06
N ILE A 241 -4.10 -9.07 -4.89
CA ILE A 241 -4.26 -9.71 -3.59
C ILE A 241 -2.95 -10.43 -3.27
N HIS A 242 -2.38 -10.13 -2.11
CA HIS A 242 -1.14 -10.74 -1.63
C HIS A 242 -1.28 -11.15 -0.17
N SER A 243 -0.60 -12.22 0.22
CA SER A 243 -0.41 -12.57 1.63
C SER A 243 1.04 -12.41 2.03
N ARG A 244 1.32 -11.97 3.25
CA ARG A 244 2.68 -11.94 3.79
C ARG A 244 2.66 -12.35 5.25
N PRO A 245 3.73 -12.97 5.78
CA PRO A 245 3.86 -13.11 7.22
C PRO A 245 3.89 -11.72 7.86
N GLY A 246 3.27 -11.58 9.02
CA GLY A 246 3.20 -10.32 9.75
C GLY A 246 2.62 -10.49 11.13
N ARG A 247 2.57 -9.41 11.91
CA ARG A 247 2.03 -9.44 13.28
C ARG A 247 0.50 -9.52 13.29
N ARG A 248 -0.10 -10.26 14.22
CA ARG A 248 -1.58 -10.33 14.32
C ARG A 248 -2.29 -8.99 14.54
N ASP A 249 -1.60 -8.00 15.10
CA ASP A 249 -2.11 -6.63 15.33
C ASP A 249 -1.94 -5.69 14.12
N LEU A 250 -1.49 -6.22 12.97
CA LEU A 250 -1.18 -5.50 11.73
C LEU A 250 -0.12 -4.39 11.86
N THR A 251 0.52 -4.21 13.01
CA THR A 251 1.63 -3.26 13.14
C THR A 251 2.87 -3.78 12.42
N VAL A 252 3.64 -2.86 11.83
CA VAL A 252 4.82 -3.19 11.04
C VAL A 252 6.08 -2.98 11.88
N ALA A 253 6.83 -4.05 12.10
CA ALA A 253 8.12 -4.01 12.78
C ALA A 253 9.24 -3.66 11.80
N PRO A 254 10.37 -3.09 12.28
CA PRO A 254 11.52 -2.73 11.43
C PRO A 254 12.35 -3.97 11.08
N ALA A 255 11.71 -4.95 10.45
CA ALA A 255 12.29 -6.24 10.14
C ALA A 255 11.68 -6.86 8.90
N TRP A 256 12.48 -7.66 8.21
CA TRP A 256 12.02 -8.52 7.15
C TRP A 256 11.07 -9.59 7.68
N SER A 257 9.86 -9.61 7.13
CA SER A 257 8.83 -10.57 7.52
C SER A 257 8.77 -11.78 6.59
N GLY A 258 9.75 -12.00 5.72
CA GLY A 258 9.69 -13.02 4.68
C GLY A 258 8.97 -12.54 3.41
N PRO A 259 9.07 -13.31 2.32
CA PRO A 259 8.50 -12.91 1.04
C PRO A 259 6.97 -12.88 1.11
N GLY A 260 6.38 -11.81 0.56
CA GLY A 260 4.97 -11.81 0.21
C GLY A 260 4.70 -12.86 -0.87
N ARG A 261 3.49 -13.41 -0.88
CA ARG A 261 2.98 -14.34 -1.88
C ARG A 261 1.83 -13.68 -2.62
N PRO A 262 1.96 -13.43 -3.93
CA PRO A 262 0.84 -13.09 -4.78
C PRO A 262 -0.22 -14.19 -4.80
N LEU A 263 -1.48 -13.80 -4.63
CA LEU A 263 -2.63 -14.70 -4.66
C LEU A 263 -3.50 -14.47 -5.90
N GLY A 264 -3.42 -13.28 -6.49
CA GLY A 264 -3.94 -13.04 -7.82
C GLY A 264 -3.93 -11.58 -8.25
N LEU A 265 -4.13 -11.39 -9.54
CA LEU A 265 -4.23 -10.12 -10.23
C LEU A 265 -5.57 -10.05 -10.96
N ALA A 266 -6.29 -8.94 -10.85
CA ALA A 266 -7.40 -8.64 -11.74
C ALA A 266 -7.12 -7.38 -12.54
N LEU A 267 -7.57 -7.38 -13.79
CA LEU A 267 -7.55 -6.22 -14.68
C LEU A 267 -8.97 -5.86 -15.09
N GLY A 268 -9.25 -4.56 -15.10
CA GLY A 268 -10.52 -4.00 -15.49
C GLY A 268 -10.88 -4.24 -16.96
N PRO A 269 -12.15 -3.99 -17.34
CA PRO A 269 -12.59 -4.18 -18.72
C PRO A 269 -11.89 -3.30 -19.74
N ASP A 270 -11.47 -2.09 -19.36
CA ASP A 270 -10.80 -1.15 -20.26
C ASP A 270 -9.32 -1.54 -20.42
N GLU A 271 -8.66 -1.98 -19.35
CA GLU A 271 -7.30 -2.52 -19.39
C GLU A 271 -7.23 -3.79 -20.25
N VAL A 272 -8.21 -4.69 -20.12
CA VAL A 272 -8.33 -5.89 -20.97
C VAL A 272 -8.58 -5.51 -22.44
N TRP A 273 -9.34 -4.44 -22.68
CA TRP A 273 -9.60 -3.96 -24.03
C TRP A 273 -8.33 -3.44 -24.70
N ASP A 274 -7.54 -2.64 -23.97
CA ASP A 274 -6.29 -2.05 -24.47
C ASP A 274 -5.20 -3.11 -24.72
N ILE A 275 -5.11 -4.13 -23.85
CA ILE A 275 -4.21 -5.28 -24.03
C ILE A 275 -4.66 -6.17 -25.21
N GLY A 276 -5.98 -6.25 -25.44
CA GLY A 276 -6.60 -7.13 -26.40
C GLY A 276 -6.99 -8.49 -25.79
N ALA A 277 -8.22 -8.93 -26.08
CA ALA A 277 -8.82 -10.11 -25.48
C ALA A 277 -8.05 -11.42 -25.75
N GLU A 278 -7.37 -11.55 -26.89
CA GLU A 278 -6.54 -12.74 -27.14
C GLU A 278 -5.43 -12.81 -26.10
N ARG A 279 -4.60 -11.77 -26.03
CA ARG A 279 -3.46 -11.70 -25.11
C ARG A 279 -3.90 -11.79 -23.64
N ALA A 280 -4.96 -11.10 -23.25
CA ALA A 280 -5.47 -11.13 -21.88
C ALA A 280 -5.92 -12.52 -21.42
N PHE A 281 -6.43 -13.38 -22.33
CA PHE A 281 -7.04 -14.66 -21.94
C PHE A 281 -6.25 -15.89 -22.38
N THR A 282 -5.12 -15.74 -23.10
CA THR A 282 -4.26 -16.85 -23.54
C THR A 282 -2.86 -16.82 -22.92
N GLY A 283 -2.72 -16.21 -21.73
CA GLY A 283 -1.43 -15.99 -21.07
C GLY A 283 -0.84 -17.19 -20.31
N PRO A 284 0.39 -17.05 -19.80
CA PRO A 284 1.14 -18.13 -19.11
C PRO A 284 0.55 -18.55 -17.75
N ALA A 285 -0.10 -17.64 -17.03
CA ALA A 285 -0.63 -17.83 -15.66
C ALA A 285 -1.94 -18.64 -15.58
N GLY A 286 -2.10 -19.61 -16.47
CA GLY A 286 -3.40 -20.21 -16.74
C GLY A 286 -4.33 -19.24 -17.49
N ILE A 287 -5.30 -19.79 -18.20
CA ILE A 287 -6.28 -19.06 -19.01
C ILE A 287 -6.91 -17.99 -18.11
N GLY A 288 -6.65 -16.69 -18.31
CA GLY A 288 -7.27 -15.66 -17.48
C GLY A 288 -8.78 -15.90 -17.37
N HIS A 289 -9.33 -15.85 -16.17
CA HIS A 289 -10.75 -16.09 -15.94
C HIS A 289 -11.52 -14.84 -16.37
N ARG A 290 -12.49 -15.02 -17.28
CA ARG A 290 -13.37 -13.94 -17.71
C ARG A 290 -14.39 -13.63 -16.61
N VAL A 291 -14.37 -12.40 -16.11
CA VAL A 291 -15.28 -11.93 -15.07
C VAL A 291 -16.05 -10.69 -15.54
N GLY A 292 -17.25 -10.47 -14.99
CA GLY A 292 -18.12 -9.36 -15.37
C GLY A 292 -18.86 -9.58 -16.70
N HIS A 293 -19.06 -8.50 -17.47
CA HIS A 293 -19.92 -8.52 -18.65
C HIS A 293 -19.29 -9.27 -19.83
N SER A 294 -20.05 -10.16 -20.47
CA SER A 294 -19.59 -10.96 -21.63
C SER A 294 -18.98 -10.18 -22.82
N ARG A 295 -19.39 -8.92 -23.06
CA ARG A 295 -18.91 -8.11 -24.20
C ARG A 295 -17.71 -7.23 -23.87
N ARG A 296 -17.51 -6.90 -22.59
CA ARG A 296 -16.35 -6.19 -22.05
C ARG A 296 -16.00 -6.86 -20.72
N PRO A 297 -15.36 -8.05 -20.78
CA PRO A 297 -14.99 -8.78 -19.58
C PRO A 297 -13.75 -8.16 -18.96
N ALA A 298 -13.70 -8.15 -17.64
CA ALA A 298 -12.47 -8.05 -16.89
C ALA A 298 -11.77 -9.43 -16.86
N ALA A 299 -10.50 -9.44 -16.47
CA ALA A 299 -9.70 -10.65 -16.35
C ALA A 299 -9.29 -10.86 -14.90
N TRP A 300 -9.40 -12.09 -14.41
CA TRP A 300 -8.88 -12.55 -13.14
C TRP A 300 -7.81 -13.62 -13.36
N TYR A 301 -6.63 -13.42 -12.78
CA TYR A 301 -5.50 -14.34 -12.84
C TYR A 301 -5.22 -14.85 -11.42
N PRO A 302 -5.77 -16.02 -11.03
CA PRO A 302 -5.41 -16.64 -9.76
C PRO A 302 -3.94 -17.08 -9.80
N LEU A 303 -3.20 -16.81 -8.74
CA LEU A 303 -1.80 -17.20 -8.62
C LEU A 303 -1.69 -18.31 -7.56
N ALA A 304 -1.08 -19.42 -7.93
CA ALA A 304 -1.03 -20.63 -7.11
C ALA A 304 0.43 -20.98 -6.74
N GLY A 305 0.58 -22.03 -5.93
CA GLY A 305 1.90 -22.45 -5.46
C GLY A 305 2.46 -21.59 -4.33
N ASP A 306 3.73 -21.81 -3.99
CA ASP A 306 4.43 -21.05 -2.96
C ASP A 306 4.77 -19.62 -3.41
N ALA A 307 5.38 -18.83 -2.51
CA ALA A 307 5.74 -17.45 -2.80
C ALA A 307 6.66 -17.33 -4.04
N ALA A 308 7.66 -18.21 -4.18
CA ALA A 308 8.62 -18.13 -5.27
C ALA A 308 7.95 -18.40 -6.63
N SER A 309 7.18 -19.48 -6.70
CA SER A 309 6.45 -19.88 -7.91
C SER A 309 5.40 -18.84 -8.31
N ALA A 310 4.66 -18.28 -7.34
CA ALA A 310 3.65 -17.25 -7.59
C ALA A 310 4.27 -15.94 -8.11
N TRP A 311 5.47 -15.56 -7.65
CA TRP A 311 6.19 -14.41 -8.21
C TRP A 311 6.72 -14.66 -9.62
N GLU A 312 7.24 -15.86 -9.90
CA GLU A 312 7.63 -16.24 -11.26
C GLU A 312 6.44 -16.19 -12.22
N GLU A 313 5.30 -16.73 -11.80
CA GLU A 313 4.04 -16.71 -12.55
C GLU A 313 3.57 -15.27 -12.79
N LEU A 314 3.55 -14.42 -11.76
CA LEU A 314 3.18 -13.00 -11.88
C LEU A 314 4.12 -12.24 -12.82
N ARG A 315 5.43 -12.46 -12.74
CA ARG A 315 6.40 -11.81 -13.64
C ARG A 315 6.20 -12.24 -15.08
N ALA A 316 6.00 -13.54 -15.33
CA ALA A 316 5.72 -14.06 -16.66
C ALA A 316 4.40 -13.48 -17.22
N LEU A 317 3.38 -13.35 -16.36
CA LEU A 317 2.11 -12.72 -16.70
C LEU A 317 2.28 -11.25 -17.07
N LEU A 318 2.91 -10.44 -16.21
CA LEU A 318 3.11 -9.01 -16.45
C LEU A 318 3.94 -8.78 -17.73
N ALA A 319 4.98 -9.58 -17.97
CA ALA A 319 5.76 -9.52 -19.19
C ALA A 319 4.93 -9.86 -20.45
N HIS A 320 4.02 -10.83 -20.35
CA HIS A 320 3.11 -11.20 -21.44
C HIS A 320 2.05 -10.13 -21.72
N LEU A 321 1.53 -9.50 -20.66
CA LEU A 321 0.50 -8.46 -20.77
C LEU A 321 1.07 -7.09 -21.20
N ALA A 322 2.38 -6.88 -21.10
CA ALA A 322 3.03 -5.66 -21.52
C ALA A 322 2.70 -5.34 -23.00
N PRO A 323 2.42 -4.06 -23.33
CA PRO A 323 2.09 -3.68 -24.70
C PRO A 323 3.28 -3.94 -25.63
N SER A 324 3.00 -4.50 -26.81
CA SER A 324 4.02 -4.68 -27.85
C SER A 324 4.24 -3.36 -28.58
N GLY A 325 5.10 -2.49 -28.04
CA GLY A 325 5.58 -1.28 -28.70
C GLY A 325 4.77 -0.03 -28.36
N GLY A 326 5.35 0.80 -27.51
CA GLY A 326 4.86 2.13 -27.14
C GLY A 326 5.55 2.55 -25.86
N ASP A 327 6.23 3.70 -25.88
CA ASP A 327 6.98 4.32 -24.78
C ASP A 327 6.01 4.85 -23.70
N ALA A 328 5.09 4.00 -23.25
CA ALA A 328 4.26 4.21 -22.09
C ALA A 328 5.08 3.69 -20.91
N ALA A 329 5.56 4.63 -20.08
CA ALA A 329 6.07 4.27 -18.77
C ALA A 329 5.03 3.36 -18.10
N PRO A 330 5.46 2.23 -17.48
CA PRO A 330 4.54 1.44 -16.67
C PRO A 330 3.81 2.40 -15.72
N PRO A 331 2.49 2.23 -15.47
CA PRO A 331 1.80 3.09 -14.53
C PRO A 331 2.64 3.12 -13.26
N GLU A 332 3.14 4.31 -12.91
CA GLU A 332 4.04 4.47 -11.78
C GLU A 332 3.31 3.84 -10.60
N PRO A 333 3.86 2.77 -9.99
CA PRO A 333 3.14 2.06 -8.97
C PRO A 333 2.89 3.06 -7.85
N ALA A 334 1.61 3.38 -7.61
CA ALA A 334 1.21 4.12 -6.41
C ALA A 334 1.97 3.47 -5.27
N PRO A 335 2.87 4.19 -4.56
CA PRO A 335 3.99 3.54 -3.90
C PRO A 335 3.52 2.48 -2.91
N SER A 336 3.57 1.25 -3.41
CA SER A 336 2.94 0.06 -2.88
C SER A 336 4.04 -0.87 -2.41
N SER A 337 3.67 -1.73 -1.47
CA SER A 337 4.53 -2.81 -0.96
C SER A 337 5.21 -3.59 -2.10
N THR A 338 4.54 -3.73 -3.24
CA THR A 338 4.96 -4.55 -4.40
C THR A 338 6.26 -4.08 -5.05
N ALA A 339 6.47 -2.78 -5.27
CA ALA A 339 7.69 -2.29 -5.94
C ALA A 339 8.95 -2.43 -5.05
N LEU A 340 8.77 -2.31 -3.74
CA LEU A 340 9.82 -2.55 -2.76
C LEU A 340 10.06 -4.06 -2.58
N GLU A 341 9.00 -4.87 -2.52
CA GLU A 341 9.06 -6.34 -2.40
C GLU A 341 9.73 -7.00 -3.63
N GLU A 342 9.45 -6.53 -4.85
CA GLU A 342 10.14 -6.98 -6.06
C GLU A 342 11.63 -6.62 -6.06
N GLY A 343 11.98 -5.44 -5.55
CA GLY A 343 13.37 -5.00 -5.40
C GLY A 343 14.14 -5.81 -4.35
N MET A 344 13.47 -6.27 -3.30
CA MET A 344 14.05 -7.03 -2.19
C MET A 344 14.23 -8.51 -2.53
N TRP A 345 13.35 -9.10 -3.34
CA TRP A 345 13.54 -10.47 -3.86
C TRP A 345 14.74 -10.59 -4.82
N ARG A 346 15.16 -9.49 -5.45
CA ARG A 346 16.36 -9.48 -6.31
C ARG A 346 17.68 -9.58 -5.53
N ARG A 347 17.67 -9.33 -4.22
CA ARG A 347 18.89 -9.25 -3.38
C ARG A 347 19.04 -10.38 -2.37
N GLY A 348 18.07 -11.30 -2.27
CA GLY A 348 18.15 -12.51 -1.44
C GLY A 348 18.28 -13.75 -2.31
#